data_AF-A0A1V6AGA0-F1
#
_entry.id   AF-A0A1V6AGA0-F1
#
_cell.length_a   1.000
_cell.length_b   1.000
_cell.length_c   1.000
_cell.angle_alpha   90.00
_cell.angle_beta   90.00
_cell.angle_gamma   90.00
#
_symmetry.space_group_name_H-M   'P 1'
#
loop_
_entity.id
_entity.type
_entity.pdbx_description
1 polymer ?
#
loop_
_entity_poly.entity_id
_entity_poly.type
_entity_poly.pdbx_seq_one_letter_code
_entity_poly.pdbx_strand_id
1 'polypeptide(L)' 'MTIRQAHERPEGMDEGTLIMCGLKAERVLDAISVATSHYGDTTRPFKIVPDYDVDNVSRKVLRIILSYADYVNRTVWSK' A
#
# COMPACT_ATOMS: atom_id res chain seq x y z
N MET A 1 -11.45 -2.16 2.77
CA MET A 1 -12.28 -0.96 2.47
C MET A 1 -11.80 0.24 3.27
N THR A 2 -12.06 1.47 2.81
CA THR A 2 -11.61 2.69 3.49
C THR A 2 -12.67 3.79 3.55
N ILE A 3 -12.82 4.41 4.73
CA ILE A 3 -13.82 5.44 5.04
C ILE A 3 -13.09 6.80 5.08
N ARG A 4 -12.88 7.37 3.90
CA ARG A 4 -12.25 8.69 3.68
C ARG A 4 -12.48 9.15 2.24
N GLN A 5 -12.20 10.42 1.98
CA GLN A 5 -12.34 11.06 0.66
C GLN A 5 -11.01 11.17 -0.11
N ALA A 6 -9.91 10.67 0.45
CA ALA A 6 -8.59 10.71 -0.18
C ALA A 6 -7.96 9.32 -0.18
N HIS A 7 -7.20 9.00 -1.24
CA HIS A 7 -6.34 7.83 -1.28
C HIS A 7 -4.88 8.29 -1.34
N GLU A 8 -4.08 7.88 -0.34
CA GLU A 8 -2.63 8.10 -0.32
C GLU A 8 -1.84 6.95 -0.98
N ARG A 9 -2.51 5.80 -1.19
CA ARG A 9 -1.93 4.55 -1.73
C ARG A 9 -2.66 4.13 -3.02
N PRO A 10 -2.41 4.78 -4.17
CA PRO A 10 -3.05 4.42 -5.43
C PRO A 10 -2.74 2.98 -5.87
N GLU A 11 -1.60 2.43 -5.47
CA GLU A 11 -1.19 1.05 -5.76
C GLU A 11 -2.17 0.00 -5.20
N GLY A 12 -2.88 0.33 -4.10
CA GLY A 12 -3.93 -0.52 -3.55
C GLY A 12 -5.20 -0.53 -4.41
N MET A 13 -5.44 0.52 -5.19
CA MET A 13 -6.54 0.58 -6.16
C MET A 13 -6.21 -0.22 -7.42
N ASP A 14 -4.95 -0.18 -7.87
CA ASP A 14 -4.48 -0.91 -9.05
C ASP A 14 -4.71 -2.42 -8.91
N GLU A 15 -4.44 -2.98 -7.71
CA GLU A 15 -4.68 -4.39 -7.41
C GLU A 15 -6.07 -4.68 -6.81
N GLY A 16 -6.95 -3.67 -6.70
CA GLY A 16 -8.31 -3.88 -6.14
C GLY A 16 -8.34 -4.29 -4.67
N THR A 17 -7.31 -3.94 -3.89
CA THR A 17 -7.15 -4.33 -2.47
C THR A 17 -8.27 -3.78 -1.58
N LEU A 18 -8.85 -2.64 -1.95
CA LEU A 18 -9.92 -2.01 -1.17
C LEU A 18 -10.90 -1.24 -2.06
N ILE A 19 -12.08 -0.98 -1.49
CA ILE A 19 -13.06 -0.04 -2.05
C ILE A 19 -13.04 1.23 -1.20
N MET A 20 -12.95 2.40 -1.84
CA MET A 20 -13.16 3.71 -1.20
C MET A 20 -14.65 4.06 -1.24
N CYS A 21 -15.30 4.03 -0.07
CA CYS A 21 -16.74 4.22 0.04
C CYS A 21 -17.15 5.63 0.47
N GLY A 22 -16.19 6.49 0.83
CA GLY A 22 -16.48 7.82 1.35
C GLY A 22 -17.08 7.76 2.75
N LEU A 23 -17.97 8.70 3.09
CA LEU A 23 -18.52 8.86 4.46
C LEU A 23 -20.03 8.61 4.57
N LYS A 24 -20.71 8.31 3.45
CA LYS A 24 -22.17 8.07 3.45
C LYS A 24 -22.46 6.61 3.80
N ALA A 25 -23.34 6.38 4.77
CA ALA A 25 -23.67 5.04 5.27
C ALA A 25 -24.11 4.08 4.16
N GLU A 26 -24.97 4.53 3.24
CA GLU A 26 -25.42 3.75 2.08
C GLU A 26 -24.24 3.23 1.24
N ARG A 27 -23.29 4.11 0.91
CA ARG A 27 -22.10 3.72 0.12
C ARG A 27 -21.17 2.77 0.87
N VAL A 28 -21.13 2.87 2.21
CA VAL A 28 -20.39 1.93 3.04
C VAL A 28 -21.03 0.55 2.94
N LEU A 29 -22.35 0.46 3.07
CA LEU A 29 -23.09 -0.81 2.96
C LEU A 29 -22.94 -1.45 1.58
N ASP A 30 -23.04 -0.65 0.51
CA ASP A 30 -22.82 -1.13 -0.87
C ASP A 30 -21.41 -1.71 -1.03
N ALA A 31 -20.39 -0.99 -0.55
CA ALA A 31 -19.01 -1.45 -0.61
C ALA A 31 -18.77 -2.72 0.22
N ILE A 32 -19.47 -2.89 1.36
CA ILE A 32 -19.38 -4.11 2.18
C ILE A 32 -19.93 -5.27 1.36
N SER A 33 -21.14 -5.12 0.81
CA SER A 33 -21.79 -6.16 0.02
C SER A 33 -20.89 -6.64 -1.11
N VAL A 34 -20.34 -5.72 -1.91
CA VAL A 34 -19.42 -6.03 -3.03
C VAL A 34 -18.14 -6.70 -2.54
N ALA A 35 -17.51 -6.17 -1.49
CA ALA A 35 -16.29 -6.75 -0.96
C ALA A 35 -16.52 -8.18 -0.46
N THR A 36 -17.62 -8.44 0.23
CA THR A 36 -17.95 -9.78 0.74
C THR A 36 -18.30 -10.76 -0.38
N SER A 37 -19.00 -10.33 -1.44
CA SER A 37 -19.34 -11.21 -2.56
C SER A 37 -18.11 -11.68 -3.34
N HIS A 38 -17.06 -10.84 -3.43
CA HIS A 38 -15.81 -11.24 -4.10
C HIS A 38 -15.03 -12.34 -3.36
N TYR A 39 -15.26 -12.53 -2.05
CA TYR A 39 -14.55 -13.49 -1.20
C TYR A 39 -15.40 -14.72 -0.81
N GLY A 40 -16.62 -14.85 -1.36
CA GLY A 40 -17.57 -15.88 -0.96
C GLY A 40 -17.18 -17.32 -1.35
N ASP A 41 -16.55 -17.51 -2.51
CA ASP A 41 -16.44 -18.83 -3.15
C ASP A 41 -15.01 -19.26 -3.54
N THR A 42 -13.96 -18.46 -3.27
CA THR A 42 -12.63 -18.67 -3.88
C THR A 42 -11.44 -18.40 -2.95
N THR A 43 -10.27 -18.92 -3.38
CA THR A 43 -8.95 -18.39 -3.03
C THR A 43 -8.86 -16.91 -3.39
N ARG A 44 -8.05 -16.16 -2.63
CA ARG A 44 -7.88 -14.70 -2.71
C ARG A 44 -8.12 -14.12 -4.15
N PRO A 45 -9.19 -13.34 -4.37
CA PRO A 45 -9.63 -12.92 -5.71
C PRO A 45 -8.73 -11.86 -6.37
N PHE A 46 -7.90 -11.18 -5.57
CA PHE A 46 -7.03 -10.08 -6.00
C PHE A 46 -5.57 -10.37 -5.68
N LYS A 47 -4.63 -9.85 -6.46
CA LYS A 47 -3.20 -10.03 -6.20
C LYS A 47 -2.73 -9.24 -4.97
N ILE A 48 -1.50 -9.49 -4.54
CA ILE A 48 -0.79 -8.62 -3.59
C ILE A 48 -0.24 -7.43 -4.36
N VAL A 49 -0.34 -6.24 -3.79
CA VAL A 49 0.36 -5.04 -4.26
C VAL A 49 1.85 -5.35 -4.37
N PRO A 50 2.44 -5.36 -5.58
CA PRO A 50 3.83 -5.81 -5.77
C PRO A 50 4.85 -5.06 -4.91
N ASP A 51 4.63 -3.76 -4.68
CA ASP A 51 5.51 -2.93 -3.84
C ASP A 51 5.52 -3.35 -2.36
N TYR A 52 4.50 -4.09 -1.92
CA TYR A 52 4.39 -4.60 -0.55
C TYR A 52 4.84 -6.07 -0.44
N ASP A 53 4.99 -6.76 -1.57
CA ASP A 53 5.38 -8.18 -1.63
C ASP A 53 6.92 -8.33 -1.58
N VAL A 54 7.53 -7.92 -0.46
CA VAL A 54 8.99 -7.82 -0.31
C VAL A 54 9.48 -8.30 1.06
N ASP A 55 10.31 -9.34 1.08
CA ASP A 55 10.81 -9.96 2.32
C ASP A 55 12.07 -9.32 2.93
N ASN A 56 12.82 -8.53 2.15
CA ASN A 56 14.21 -8.18 2.48
C ASN A 56 14.46 -6.68 2.70
N VAL A 57 13.44 -5.93 3.14
CA VAL A 57 13.51 -4.47 3.36
C VAL A 57 14.65 -4.09 4.30
N SER A 58 14.84 -4.80 5.42
CA SER A 58 15.90 -4.49 6.39
C SER A 58 17.31 -4.57 5.77
N ARG A 59 17.54 -5.56 4.90
CA ARG A 59 18.82 -5.72 4.17
C ARG A 59 19.03 -4.59 3.15
N LYS A 60 17.97 -4.16 2.45
CA LYS A 60 18.01 -3.03 1.52
C LYS A 60 18.37 -1.73 2.25
N VAL A 61 17.73 -1.47 3.40
CA VAL A 61 17.98 -0.27 4.23
C VAL A 61 19.42 -0.21 4.71
N LEU A 62 19.97 -1.31 5.24
CA LEU A 62 21.38 -1.35 5.66
C LEU A 62 22.33 -0.98 4.51
N ARG A 63 22.10 -1.55 3.32
CA ARG A 63 22.90 -1.23 2.13
C ARG A 63 22.81 0.24 1.75
N ILE A 64 21.60 0.82 1.77
CA ILE A 64 21.40 2.25 1.48
C ILE A 64 22.18 3.12 2.46
N ILE A 65 22.08 2.86 3.78
CA ILE A 65 22.81 3.65 4.79
C ILE A 65 24.31 3.59 4.54
N LEU A 66 24.86 2.38 4.37
CA LEU A 66 26.30 2.19 4.12
C LEU A 66 26.77 2.87 2.83
N SER A 67 25.95 2.87 1.78
CA SER A 67 26.30 3.51 0.51
C SER A 67 26.22 5.04 0.55
N TYR A 68 25.29 5.61 1.31
CA TYR A 68 24.99 7.05 1.24
C TYR A 68 25.53 7.86 2.43
N ALA A 69 25.92 7.23 3.54
CA ALA A 69 26.41 7.95 4.72
C ALA A 69 27.56 8.92 4.38
N ASP A 70 28.64 8.41 3.78
CA ASP A 70 29.80 9.22 3.41
C ASP A 70 29.50 10.18 2.26
N TYR A 71 28.68 9.74 1.30
CA TYR A 71 28.24 10.60 0.21
C TYR A 71 27.54 11.85 0.75
N VAL A 72 26.58 11.68 1.65
CA VAL A 72 25.82 12.78 2.26
C VAL A 72 26.70 13.66 3.14
N ASN A 73 27.62 13.07 3.92
CA ASN A 73 28.59 13.86 4.71
C ASN A 73 29.40 14.80 3.81
N ARG A 74 29.86 14.33 2.64
CA ARG A 74 30.63 15.13 1.68
C ARG A 74 29.78 16.15 0.93
N THR A 75 28.61 15.75 0.40
CA THR A 75 27.86 16.56 -0.59
C THR A 75 26.81 17.48 0.01
N VAL A 76 26.25 17.14 1.17
CA VAL A 76 25.21 17.94 1.84
C VAL A 76 25.80 18.70 3.02
N TRP A 77 26.59 18.01 3.86
CA TRP A 77 27.11 18.61 5.09
C TRP A 77 28.49 19.23 4.95
N SER A 78 29.20 18.96 3.85
CA SER A 78 30.59 19.42 3.62
C SER A 78 31.53 19.16 4.81
N LYS A 79 31.36 18.02 5.47
CA LYS A 79 32.31 17.49 6.45
C LYS A 79 33.51 16.88 5.73
#